data_AF-A0A2I0JR93-F1
#
_entry.id   AF-A0A2I0JR93-F1
#
_cell.length_a   1.000
_cell.length_b   1.000
_cell.length_c   1.000
_cell.angle_alpha   90.00
_cell.angle_beta   90.00
_cell.angle_gamma   90.00
#
_symmetry.space_group_name_H-M   'P 1'
#
loop_
_entity.id
_entity.type
_entity.pdbx_description
1 polymer ?
#
loop_
_entity_poly.entity_id
_entity_poly.type
_entity_poly.pdbx_seq_one_letter_code
_entity_poly.pdbx_strand_id
1 'polypeptide(L)' 'MEMAKEQSRTDKRDLGPSSALDYLNPQYWDERFSSEEHYEWFKDYSHFRHLILQHVGPKSK' A
#
# COMPACT_ATOMS: atom_id res chain seq x y z
N MET A 1 32.45 0.40 26.37
CA MET A 1 31.17 -0.33 26.44
C MET A 1 30.31 0.19 25.32
N GLU A 2 30.30 -0.57 24.23
CA GLU A 2 29.55 -0.32 23.03
C GLU A 2 28.07 -0.55 23.36
N MET A 3 27.27 0.51 23.36
CA MET A 3 25.83 0.40 23.59
C MET A 3 25.23 -0.17 22.30
N ALA A 4 25.08 -1.49 22.30
CA ALA A 4 24.45 -2.25 21.24
C ALA A 4 23.13 -1.59 20.87
N LYS A 5 23.06 -1.19 19.60
CA LYS A 5 21.87 -0.72 18.91
C LYS A 5 20.90 -1.89 18.78
N GLU A 6 20.19 -2.20 19.87
CA GLU A 6 19.09 -3.15 19.88
C GLU A 6 17.89 -2.45 19.20
N GLN A 7 17.95 -2.35 17.87
CA GLN A 7 16.77 -2.14 17.05
C GLN A 7 15.90 -3.39 17.21
N SER A 8 14.94 -3.34 18.14
CA SER A 8 13.83 -4.29 18.17
C SER A 8 13.01 -4.13 16.88
N ARG A 9 13.47 -4.81 15.83
CA ARG A 9 12.75 -5.02 14.56
C ARG A 9 11.61 -6.01 14.78
N THR A 10 10.69 -5.66 15.68
CA THR A 10 9.48 -6.42 15.97
C THR A 10 8.37 -5.45 16.31
N ASP A 11 8.01 -4.62 15.34
CA ASP A 11 6.70 -3.96 15.36
C ASP A 11 6.17 -3.90 13.94
N LYS A 12 6.14 -5.08 13.30
CA LYS A 12 5.24 -5.32 12.19
C LYS A 12 3.82 -5.34 12.78
N ARG A 13 3.34 -4.17 13.20
CA ARG A 13 1.91 -3.91 13.33
C ARG A 13 1.33 -4.39 12.02
N ASP A 14 0.41 -5.35 12.08
CA ASP A 14 -0.40 -5.71 10.93
C ASP A 14 -0.87 -4.40 10.31
N LEU A 15 -0.27 -4.00 9.18
CA LEU A 15 -0.48 -2.67 8.58
C LEU A 15 -1.91 -2.55 8.02
N GLY A 16 -2.70 -3.61 8.09
CA GLY A 16 -4.09 -3.63 7.69
C GLY A 16 -5.01 -3.05 8.78
N PRO A 17 -6.19 -2.57 8.40
CA PRO A 17 -7.23 -2.28 9.36
C PRO A 17 -7.72 -3.56 10.04
N SER A 18 -8.41 -3.42 11.17
CA SER A 18 -9.01 -4.56 11.88
C SER A 18 -10.19 -5.17 11.14
N SER A 19 -10.83 -4.40 10.26
CA SER A 19 -11.92 -4.85 9.39
C SER A 19 -11.82 -4.25 7.99
N ALA A 20 -12.33 -4.95 6.99
CA ALA A 20 -12.45 -4.42 5.63
C ALA A 20 -13.35 -3.18 5.54
N LEU A 21 -14.27 -3.00 6.50
CA LEU A 21 -15.12 -1.82 6.56
C LEU A 21 -14.35 -0.55 6.92
N ASP A 22 -13.20 -0.66 7.58
CA ASP A 22 -12.44 0.50 8.01
C ASP A 22 -11.81 1.24 6.81
N TYR A 23 -11.61 0.55 5.67
CA TYR A 23 -11.21 1.17 4.41
C TYR A 23 -12.24 2.18 3.88
N LEU A 24 -13.48 2.15 4.37
CA LEU A 24 -14.51 3.13 4.02
C LEU A 24 -14.34 4.45 4.78
N ASN A 25 -13.57 4.48 5.87
CA ASN A 25 -13.36 5.67 6.68
C ASN A 25 -12.24 6.54 6.08
N PRO A 26 -12.50 7.81 5.70
CA PRO A 26 -11.45 8.70 5.19
C PRO A 26 -10.31 8.94 6.19
N GLN A 27 -10.63 9.05 7.48
CA GLN A 27 -9.63 9.33 8.53
C GLN A 27 -8.58 8.22 8.64
N TYR A 28 -8.98 6.98 8.36
CA TYR A 28 -8.06 5.84 8.31
C TYR A 28 -6.97 6.04 7.24
N TRP A 29 -7.35 6.57 6.07
CA TRP A 29 -6.39 6.85 5.00
C TRP A 29 -5.48 8.02 5.33
N ASP A 30 -5.98 9.05 6.00
CA ASP A 30 -5.17 10.19 6.43
C ASP A 30 -4.06 9.75 7.41
N GLU A 31 -4.40 8.94 8.40
CA GLU A 31 -3.45 8.41 9.38
C GLU A 31 -2.44 7.45 8.74
N ARG A 32 -2.93 6.53 7.89
CA ARG A 32 -2.10 5.57 7.19
C ARG A 32 -1.10 6.25 6.26
N PHE A 33 -1.56 7.18 5.42
CA PHE A 33 -0.70 7.90 4.47
C PHE A 33 0.34 8.79 5.18
N SER A 34 0.01 9.32 6.36
CA SER A 34 0.95 10.13 7.14
C SER A 34 2.12 9.35 7.73
N SER A 35 2.01 8.02 7.86
CA SER A 35 2.95 7.17 8.59
C SER A 35 3.62 6.08 7.76
N GLU A 36 3.06 5.76 6.58
CA GLU A 36 3.53 4.65 5.76
C GLU A 36 4.53 5.12 4.69
N GLU A 37 5.79 4.69 4.82
CA GLU A 37 6.87 5.09 3.89
C GLU A 37 6.83 4.32 2.56
N HIS A 38 6.30 3.10 2.55
CA HIS A 38 6.30 2.20 1.39
C HIS A 38 4.96 1.48 1.28
N TYR A 39 4.35 1.54 0.10
CA TYR A 39 2.97 1.11 -0.10
C TYR A 39 2.78 0.31 -1.41
N GLU A 40 2.17 -0.87 -1.34
CA GLU A 40 1.82 -1.72 -2.50
C GLU A 40 0.44 -2.39 -2.28
N TRP A 41 -0.67 -1.84 -2.80
CA TRP A 41 -2.03 -2.49 -2.73
C TRP A 41 -2.11 -3.63 -3.73
N PHE A 42 -1.66 -3.36 -4.96
CA PHE A 42 -1.63 -4.31 -6.07
C PHE A 42 -0.23 -4.30 -6.69
N LYS A 43 0.00 -5.24 -7.61
CA LYS A 43 1.22 -5.30 -8.40
C LYS A 43 1.36 -4.12 -9.37
N ASP A 44 2.57 -3.97 -9.90
CA ASP A 44 2.87 -2.95 -10.89
C ASP A 44 2.01 -3.10 -12.16
N TYR A 45 1.84 -1.98 -12.87
CA TYR A 45 1.12 -1.93 -14.15
C TYR A 45 1.56 -3.01 -15.14
N SER A 46 2.84 -3.36 -15.18
CA SER A 46 3.38 -4.42 -16.05
C SER A 46 2.64 -5.76 -15.91
N HIS A 47 2.19 -6.10 -14.70
CA HIS A 47 1.47 -7.34 -14.41
C HIS A 47 0.08 -7.35 -15.02
N PHE A 48 -0.59 -6.19 -15.12
CA PHE A 48 -1.96 -6.08 -15.62
C PHE A 48 -2.06 -5.52 -17.04
N ARG A 49 -0.96 -5.00 -17.60
CA ARG A 49 -0.89 -4.36 -18.91
C ARG A 49 -1.56 -5.20 -20.01
N HIS A 50 -1.36 -6.52 -20.00
CA HIS A 50 -1.91 -7.44 -20.99
C HIS A 50 -3.44 -7.54 -20.96
N LEU A 51 -4.07 -7.28 -19.81
CA LEU A 51 -5.53 -7.24 -19.63
C LEU A 51 -6.06 -5.85 -19.94
N ILE A 52 -5.39 -4.81 -19.45
CA ILE A 52 -5.84 -3.42 -19.55
C ILE A 52 -5.82 -2.93 -21.01
N LEU A 53 -4.75 -3.20 -21.76
CA LEU A 53 -4.60 -2.68 -23.12
C LEU A 53 -5.66 -3.16 -24.11
N GLN A 54 -6.33 -4.27 -23.84
CA GLN A 54 -7.43 -4.77 -24.68
C GLN A 54 -8.66 -3.85 -24.60
N HIS A 55 -8.79 -3.11 -23.51
CA HIS A 55 -9.93 -2.22 -23.24
C HIS A 55 -9.58 -0.74 -23.35
N VAL A 56 -8.29 -0.42 -23.36
CA VAL A 56 -7.76 0.92 -23.61
C VAL A 56 -7.29 0.99 -25.07
N GLY A 57 -8.23 0.80 -26.00
CA GLY A 57 -7.97 1.09 -27.41
C GLY A 57 -7.73 2.59 -27.62
N PRO A 58 -7.07 3.02 -28.72
CA PRO A 58 -7.03 4.42 -29.06
C PRO A 58 -8.47 4.88 -29.22
N LYS A 59 -8.93 5.77 -28.34
CA LYS A 59 -10.07 6.61 -28.70
C LYS A 59 -9.56 7.47 -29.85
N SER A 60 -9.74 7.01 -31.09
CA SER A 60 -9.68 7.88 -32.25
C SER A 60 -10.69 9.00 -32.02
N LYS A 61 -10.20 10.17 -31.62
CA LYS A 61 -10.64 11.49 -32.04
C LYS A 61 -9.47 12.45 -31.91
#